data_AF-A0A7V1W965-F1
#
_entry.id   AF-A0A7V1W965-F1
#
_cell.length_a   1.000
_cell.length_b   1.000
_cell.length_c   1.000
_cell.angle_alpha   90.00
_cell.angle_beta   90.00
_cell.angle_gamma   90.00
#
_symmetry.space_group_name_H-M   'P 1'
#
loop_
_entity.id
_entity.type
_entity.pdbx_description
1 polymer ?
#
loop_
_entity_poly.entity_id
_entity_poly.type
_entity_poly.pdbx_seq_one_letter_code
_entity_poly.pdbx_strand_id
1 'polypeptide(L)'
;MARPAAPIPGCPDSPSVHARAAGRSPWRGPGGHPACRALCWTSSGTLPAPGIRFPARAREGGRKGAIRQGRQLHPHPRTRGRPPRLPIIGADGILVSRLLLAAPHSKRKHLAMSVRPVQPGEEARPTATQTTDVVLRLVGESGEGTVSLGDLAVQMFAAMGLDIYTFQTFPAEIKGGTVMYQIRAKSGTPLSQGDAVDILVALNGEGFGLFGQGLREDGILLYDSDVFRPDPEPGRTEYALPISALARAEKEAVRHEIEGEQLKRLPAPKNMVGLGALLRLVNAPLEPAERYVSDLFGRKGEAIVRMNVSALRTGAHHVEEQIAGRRTPRVFPVERIEPAIRVNGNQMLAMGAIAAGLRFYAGYPITPATEIMEFLAKELPQHGGDVIQAEDEIAALGMCLGASYAGKKAMTASSGPGISLMCEQINLAAQAEIPVVIADIQRGGASTGMPTKTSQGDLNLALYGVHNESPRIVLAPSSVTDCFWTAVDAFSLAEEFQCPVLVLSEQALATRICTVPPPDLSHVQSSDRLTPSAEELKGGYLRYRDTETGVSAMAVPGTPGGVYTATGIEHDEEGNPGYTPQL
;
A
#
# COMPACT_ATOMS: atom_id res chain seq x y z
N MET A 1 28.20 -29.27 20.60
CA MET A 1 27.51 -30.25 21.47
C MET A 1 26.04 -29.89 21.52
N ALA A 2 25.22 -30.51 20.68
CA ALA A 2 23.78 -30.26 20.61
C ALA A 2 23.02 -31.34 21.39
N ARG A 3 22.06 -30.94 22.23
CA ARG A 3 21.12 -31.86 22.91
C ARG A 3 19.88 -32.07 22.02
N PRO A 4 19.35 -33.30 21.88
CA PRO A 4 18.11 -33.53 21.16
C PRO A 4 16.87 -33.28 22.06
N ALA A 5 15.82 -32.75 21.44
CA ALA A 5 14.51 -32.52 22.06
C ALA A 5 13.71 -33.85 22.19
N ALA A 6 12.98 -33.98 23.30
CA ALA A 6 12.13 -35.14 23.61
C ALA A 6 10.71 -35.01 23.00
N PRO A 7 10.01 -36.13 22.74
CA PRO A 7 8.67 -36.12 22.13
C PRO A 7 7.54 -35.94 23.16
N ILE A 8 6.47 -35.26 22.75
CA ILE A 8 5.22 -35.08 23.52
C ILE A 8 4.20 -36.18 23.12
N PRO A 9 3.47 -36.82 24.06
CA PRO A 9 2.52 -37.88 23.76
C PRO A 9 1.04 -37.42 23.66
N GLY A 10 0.34 -37.94 22.65
CA GLY A 10 -1.00 -38.56 22.71
C GLY A 10 -2.25 -37.75 23.12
N CYS A 11 -3.26 -37.74 22.24
CA CYS A 11 -4.68 -37.65 22.59
C CYS A 11 -5.50 -38.64 21.71
N PRO A 12 -6.64 -39.19 22.21
CA PRO A 12 -7.17 -40.50 21.79
C PRO A 12 -8.25 -40.48 20.69
N ASP A 13 -8.47 -41.67 20.11
CA ASP A 13 -9.50 -42.09 19.14
C ASP A 13 -10.95 -41.75 19.59
N SER A 14 -11.96 -41.45 18.77
CA SER A 14 -12.59 -42.16 17.61
C SER A 14 -13.92 -41.42 17.25
N PRO A 15 -14.81 -41.83 16.30
CA PRO A 15 -14.73 -42.81 15.21
C PRO A 15 -15.13 -42.28 13.81
N SER A 16 -14.94 -43.16 12.84
CA SER A 16 -15.09 -43.10 11.39
C SER A 16 -16.51 -43.26 10.84
N VAL A 17 -16.78 -42.75 9.62
CA VAL A 17 -17.63 -43.42 8.58
C VAL A 17 -17.20 -43.04 7.15
N HIS A 18 -16.69 -44.05 6.44
CA HIS A 18 -16.74 -44.41 5.00
C HIS A 18 -16.60 -43.41 3.83
N ALA A 19 -15.59 -43.67 2.99
CA ALA A 19 -15.80 -43.94 1.55
C ALA A 19 -14.76 -44.95 1.02
N ARG A 20 -15.23 -45.86 0.16
CA ARG A 20 -14.61 -47.13 -0.24
C ARG A 20 -13.42 -46.97 -1.21
N ALA A 21 -12.42 -47.81 -1.01
CA ALA A 21 -11.45 -48.22 -2.01
C ALA A 21 -11.85 -49.57 -2.63
N ALA A 22 -11.49 -49.77 -3.90
CA ALA A 22 -11.20 -51.07 -4.51
C ALA A 22 -10.31 -50.81 -5.75
N GLY A 23 -9.16 -51.45 -5.97
CA GLY A 23 -8.44 -52.46 -5.22
C GLY A 23 -7.34 -53.09 -6.10
N ARG A 24 -6.15 -53.26 -5.50
CA ARG A 24 -5.21 -54.41 -5.56
C ARG A 24 -4.57 -54.77 -6.94
N SER A 25 -3.26 -54.56 -7.20
CA SER A 25 -2.02 -55.23 -6.70
C SER A 25 -1.68 -56.56 -7.43
N PRO A 26 -0.50 -57.23 -7.27
CA PRO A 26 0.90 -56.80 -6.99
C PRO A 26 2.01 -57.56 -7.80
N TRP A 27 3.30 -57.32 -7.45
CA TRP A 27 4.57 -58.10 -7.64
C TRP A 27 5.58 -57.52 -8.64
N ARG A 28 6.93 -57.61 -8.51
CA ARG A 28 7.94 -57.78 -7.43
C ARG A 28 9.27 -57.21 -8.02
N GLY A 29 10.20 -56.70 -7.20
CA GLY A 29 11.56 -56.27 -7.64
C GLY A 29 12.53 -57.44 -7.94
N PRO A 30 13.87 -57.26 -8.07
CA PRO A 30 14.69 -56.03 -7.97
C PRO A 30 15.79 -55.85 -9.08
N GLY A 31 16.46 -54.69 -9.10
CA GLY A 31 17.88 -54.57 -9.51
C GLY A 31 18.22 -53.87 -10.84
N GLY A 32 19.14 -52.89 -10.78
CA GLY A 32 20.01 -52.50 -11.91
C GLY A 32 19.89 -51.06 -12.42
N HIS A 33 20.81 -50.18 -12.00
CA HIS A 33 21.29 -49.05 -12.82
C HIS A 33 22.02 -49.59 -14.07
N PRO A 34 22.15 -48.87 -15.22
CA PRO A 34 22.65 -47.49 -15.27
C PRO A 34 22.12 -46.57 -16.42
N ALA A 35 22.67 -45.35 -16.43
CA ALA A 35 22.89 -44.45 -17.58
C ALA A 35 21.74 -43.53 -18.06
N CYS A 36 21.70 -42.32 -17.49
CA CYS A 36 21.17 -41.13 -18.15
C CYS A 36 22.14 -40.66 -19.25
N ARG A 37 21.66 -40.56 -20.50
CA ARG A 37 22.35 -39.84 -21.59
C ARG A 37 21.92 -38.38 -21.55
N ALA A 38 22.90 -37.50 -21.39
CA ALA A 38 22.80 -36.07 -21.61
C ALA A 38 22.63 -35.76 -23.11
N LEU A 39 21.74 -34.83 -23.44
CA LEU A 39 21.66 -34.20 -24.76
C LEU A 39 22.19 -32.78 -24.63
N CYS A 40 23.45 -32.62 -25.03
CA CYS A 40 24.10 -31.33 -25.21
C CYS A 40 23.79 -30.84 -26.64
N TRP A 41 23.24 -29.64 -26.77
CA TRP A 41 23.07 -28.96 -28.04
C TRP A 41 24.38 -28.23 -28.38
N THR A 42 25.04 -28.63 -29.47
CA THR A 42 26.11 -27.85 -30.10
C THR A 42 25.56 -27.14 -31.33
N SER A 43 25.81 -25.83 -31.38
CA SER A 43 25.45 -24.94 -32.48
C SER A 43 26.48 -25.00 -33.60
N SER A 44 26.06 -25.43 -34.79
CA SER A 44 26.71 -25.07 -36.06
C SER A 44 25.70 -25.21 -37.19
N GLY A 45 25.36 -24.10 -37.84
CA GLY A 45 24.42 -24.12 -38.96
C GLY A 45 23.97 -22.73 -39.41
N THR A 46 24.83 -22.03 -40.14
CA THR A 46 24.48 -20.92 -41.04
C THR A 46 23.41 -21.33 -42.05
N LEU A 47 22.36 -20.52 -42.25
CA LEU A 47 21.52 -20.39 -43.48
C LEU A 47 20.61 -19.12 -43.33
N PRO A 48 20.01 -18.58 -44.42
CA PRO A 48 20.12 -17.16 -44.78
C PRO A 48 18.87 -16.31 -44.47
N ALA A 49 19.08 -15.00 -44.39
CA ALA A 49 18.05 -13.98 -44.16
C ALA A 49 17.12 -13.78 -45.38
N PRO A 50 15.79 -13.63 -45.17
CA PRO A 50 14.88 -13.12 -46.19
C PRO A 50 14.78 -11.59 -46.10
N GLY A 51 15.06 -10.93 -47.22
CA GLY A 51 14.95 -9.48 -47.38
C GLY A 51 13.51 -9.00 -47.42
N ILE A 52 13.23 -7.94 -46.67
CA ILE A 52 12.00 -7.15 -46.78
C ILE A 52 12.39 -5.73 -47.22
N ARG A 53 11.91 -5.34 -48.40
CA ARG A 53 12.07 -4.02 -49.01
C ARG A 53 11.05 -3.04 -48.44
N PHE A 54 11.49 -1.84 -48.07
CA PHE A 54 10.61 -0.67 -47.90
C PHE A 54 10.58 0.15 -49.19
N PRO A 55 9.41 0.64 -49.65
CA PRO A 55 9.34 1.46 -50.86
C PRO A 55 9.72 2.91 -50.57
N ALA A 56 10.67 3.42 -51.34
CA ALA A 56 10.91 4.85 -51.52
C ALA A 56 9.80 5.45 -52.39
N ARG A 57 9.24 6.61 -51.99
CA ARG A 57 8.52 7.51 -52.90
C ARG A 57 9.21 8.87 -52.94
N ALA A 58 9.29 9.37 -54.15
CA ALA A 58 9.99 10.56 -54.58
C ALA A 58 9.23 11.86 -54.29
N ARG A 59 10.00 12.94 -54.39
CA ARG A 59 9.69 14.38 -54.29
C ARG A 59 8.50 14.83 -55.16
N GLU A 60 7.77 15.85 -54.69
CA GLU A 60 7.64 17.17 -55.33
C GLU A 60 6.80 18.17 -54.51
N GLY A 61 7.10 19.48 -54.64
CA GLY A 61 6.19 20.57 -54.27
C GLY A 61 6.56 21.42 -53.04
N GLY A 62 7.46 22.41 -53.19
CA GLY A 62 7.89 23.27 -52.08
C GLY A 62 6.99 24.47 -51.74
N ARG A 63 7.32 25.16 -50.64
CA ARG A 63 7.22 26.62 -50.52
C ARG A 63 8.04 27.15 -49.34
N LYS A 64 8.72 28.26 -49.64
CA LYS A 64 9.70 29.08 -48.91
C LYS A 64 9.27 29.48 -47.48
N GLY A 65 10.24 29.55 -46.56
CA GLY A 65 10.14 30.25 -45.29
C GLY A 65 11.52 30.38 -44.62
N ALA A 66 11.96 31.61 -44.38
CA ALA A 66 13.35 32.00 -44.15
C ALA A 66 13.93 31.60 -42.77
N ILE A 67 15.22 31.26 -42.78
CA ILE A 67 16.11 31.19 -41.62
C ILE A 67 16.40 32.62 -41.16
N ARG A 68 16.22 32.92 -39.86
CA ARG A 68 16.79 34.10 -39.20
C ARG A 68 17.61 33.67 -37.99
N GLN A 69 18.86 34.09 -38.01
CA GLN A 69 19.87 33.90 -36.99
C GLN A 69 19.55 34.62 -35.68
N GLY A 70 19.98 34.01 -34.57
CA GLY A 70 20.72 34.66 -33.49
C GLY A 70 20.05 35.80 -32.72
N ARG A 71 19.64 35.51 -31.48
CA ARG A 71 19.75 36.49 -30.39
C ARG A 71 20.48 35.88 -29.20
N GLN A 72 21.67 36.43 -28.97
CA GLN A 72 22.42 36.38 -27.73
C GLN A 72 21.56 36.91 -26.57
N LEU A 73 21.56 36.21 -25.44
CA LEU A 73 21.14 36.76 -24.15
C LEU A 73 22.40 36.99 -23.31
N HIS A 74 22.64 38.26 -22.98
CA HIS A 74 23.68 38.69 -22.07
C HIS A 74 23.37 38.31 -20.61
N PRO A 75 24.40 38.11 -19.76
CA PRO A 75 24.24 37.77 -18.36
C PRO A 75 24.05 39.02 -17.49
N HIS A 76 23.20 38.92 -16.46
CA HIS A 76 23.10 39.93 -15.39
C HIS A 76 23.24 39.26 -14.00
N PRO A 77 23.62 40.02 -12.96
CA PRO A 77 24.89 39.85 -12.28
C PRO A 77 24.79 39.14 -10.93
N ARG A 78 25.91 38.54 -10.52
CA ARG A 78 26.16 37.97 -9.20
C ARG A 78 26.00 39.03 -8.10
N THR A 79 25.02 38.85 -7.22
CA THR A 79 25.05 39.43 -5.88
C THR A 79 25.63 38.40 -4.90
N ARG A 80 26.81 38.73 -4.36
CA ARG A 80 27.46 38.02 -3.25
C ARG A 80 26.61 38.18 -1.99
N GLY A 81 26.01 37.10 -1.52
CA GLY A 81 25.52 36.95 -0.16
C GLY A 81 26.02 35.62 0.40
N ARG A 82 26.94 35.67 1.37
CA ARG A 82 27.32 34.49 2.17
C ARG A 82 26.06 34.01 2.92
N PRO A 83 25.65 32.74 2.84
CA PRO A 83 24.71 32.20 3.81
C PRO A 83 25.44 32.05 5.16
N PRO A 84 24.78 32.31 6.30
CA PRO A 84 25.39 32.09 7.59
C PRO A 84 25.57 30.59 7.83
N ARG A 85 26.75 30.20 8.32
CA ARG A 85 26.95 28.89 8.96
C ARG A 85 26.11 28.86 10.23
N LEU A 86 25.21 27.89 10.35
CA LEU A 86 24.55 27.55 11.61
C LEU A 86 24.69 26.03 11.85
N PRO A 87 24.78 25.62 13.13
CA PRO A 87 25.49 24.41 13.54
C PRO A 87 24.64 23.14 13.48
N ILE A 88 25.35 22.02 13.39
CA ILE A 88 24.87 20.67 13.68
C ILE A 88 24.59 20.59 15.19
N ILE A 89 23.32 20.57 15.58
CA ILE A 89 22.78 20.21 16.91
C ILE A 89 21.35 19.69 16.60
N GLY A 90 21.00 18.41 16.75
CA GLY A 90 20.76 17.70 18.01
C GLY A 90 19.28 17.32 18.03
N ALA A 91 18.97 16.10 18.47
CA ALA A 91 17.64 15.50 18.46
C ALA A 91 16.60 16.33 19.22
N ASP A 92 15.56 16.83 18.53
CA ASP A 92 14.35 17.35 19.17
C ASP A 92 13.13 17.26 18.21
N GLY A 93 12.26 16.27 18.46
CA GLY A 93 10.80 16.42 18.57
C GLY A 93 9.93 17.02 17.46
N ILE A 94 10.41 17.35 16.26
CA ILE A 94 9.60 18.06 15.23
C ILE A 94 8.98 17.13 14.15
N LEU A 95 9.16 15.80 14.24
CA LEU A 95 8.64 14.88 13.22
C LEU A 95 7.10 14.68 13.28
N VAL A 96 6.48 14.90 14.45
CA VAL A 96 5.07 14.53 14.70
C VAL A 96 4.07 15.58 14.16
N SER A 97 4.42 16.86 14.09
CA SER A 97 3.41 17.90 13.81
C SER A 97 3.03 18.06 12.33
N ARG A 98 3.91 17.70 11.39
CA ARG A 98 3.66 17.86 9.94
C ARG A 98 3.06 16.62 9.27
N LEU A 99 3.45 15.42 9.70
CA LEU A 99 2.94 14.16 9.14
C LEU A 99 1.49 13.84 9.57
N LEU A 100 0.99 14.44 10.66
CA LEU A 100 -0.29 14.06 11.28
C LEU A 100 -1.40 15.12 11.21
N LEU A 101 -1.15 16.33 10.72
CA LEU A 101 -2.11 17.43 10.74
C LEU A 101 -2.36 18.03 9.35
N ALA A 102 -3.05 17.26 8.51
CA ALA A 102 -3.92 17.84 7.48
C ALA A 102 -5.34 18.03 8.08
N ALA A 103 -5.45 18.91 9.07
CA ALA A 103 -6.71 19.49 9.53
C ALA A 103 -6.59 21.02 9.46
N PRO A 104 -7.58 21.75 8.90
CA PRO A 104 -7.47 23.19 8.72
C PRO A 104 -7.36 23.90 10.08
N HIS A 105 -6.35 24.77 10.19
CA HIS A 105 -6.14 25.64 11.34
C HIS A 105 -7.36 26.52 11.59
N SER A 106 -8.10 26.23 12.66
CA SER A 106 -8.88 27.24 13.37
C SER A 106 -8.52 27.18 14.86
N LYS A 107 -8.43 28.36 15.47
CA LYS A 107 -7.86 28.60 16.80
C LYS A 107 -8.47 27.69 17.86
N ARG A 108 -7.62 26.93 18.57
CA ARG A 108 -7.99 26.11 19.73
C ARG A 108 -8.69 26.98 20.79
N LYS A 109 -9.97 26.70 21.05
CA LYS A 109 -10.60 26.90 22.36
C LYS A 109 -10.95 25.50 22.88
N HIS A 110 -10.40 25.14 24.03
CA HIS A 110 -10.76 23.92 24.74
C HIS A 110 -12.25 23.99 25.10
N LEU A 111 -13.07 23.10 24.53
CA LEU A 111 -14.43 22.85 24.99
C LEU A 111 -14.46 21.41 25.52
N ALA A 112 -14.36 21.27 26.84
CA ALA A 112 -14.66 20.02 27.51
C ALA A 112 -16.17 19.74 27.33
N MET A 113 -16.52 18.71 26.56
CA MET A 113 -17.91 18.26 26.45
C MET A 113 -18.26 17.46 27.71
N SER A 114 -18.99 18.09 28.63
CA SER A 114 -19.71 17.37 29.69
C SER A 114 -20.92 16.68 29.05
N VAL A 115 -20.83 15.37 28.87
CA VAL A 115 -21.99 14.53 28.58
C VAL A 115 -22.67 14.25 29.92
N ARG A 116 -23.89 14.78 30.12
CA ARG A 116 -24.72 14.41 31.28
C ARG A 116 -25.31 13.02 31.04
N PRO A 117 -25.28 12.11 32.03
CA PRO A 117 -25.96 10.83 31.91
C PRO A 117 -27.48 11.06 31.85
N VAL A 118 -28.12 10.54 30.80
CA VAL A 118 -29.57 10.48 30.66
C VAL A 118 -30.11 9.45 31.65
N GLN A 119 -31.05 9.83 32.51
CA GLN A 119 -31.71 8.88 33.41
C GLN A 119 -32.63 7.95 32.62
N PRO A 120 -32.68 6.64 32.96
CA PRO A 120 -33.47 5.68 32.22
C PRO A 120 -34.97 5.82 32.55
N GLY A 121 -35.76 6.20 31.55
CA GLY A 121 -37.20 5.94 31.54
C GLY A 121 -37.44 4.48 31.14
N GLU A 122 -38.30 3.78 31.90
CA GLU A 122 -38.72 2.41 31.63
C GLU A 122 -39.59 2.33 30.37
N GLU A 123 -38.99 1.94 29.24
CA GLU A 123 -39.71 1.30 28.14
C GLU A 123 -39.00 -0.01 27.75
N ALA A 124 -39.81 -1.01 27.42
CA ALA A 124 -39.46 -2.43 27.35
C ALA A 124 -38.15 -2.71 26.60
N ARG A 125 -37.18 -3.31 27.30
CA ARG A 125 -35.89 -3.70 26.73
C ARG A 125 -36.06 -4.89 25.79
N PRO A 126 -35.73 -4.77 24.48
CA PRO A 126 -35.47 -5.95 23.66
C PRO A 126 -34.21 -6.64 24.19
N THR A 127 -34.29 -7.94 24.43
CA THR A 127 -33.18 -8.84 24.74
C THR A 127 -32.12 -8.77 23.63
N ALA A 128 -31.07 -7.98 23.82
CA ALA A 128 -30.02 -7.80 22.82
C ALA A 128 -28.63 -7.87 23.45
N THR A 129 -27.82 -8.78 22.93
CA THR A 129 -26.39 -8.88 23.22
C THR A 129 -25.69 -7.64 22.65
N GLN A 130 -24.96 -6.91 23.49
CA GLN A 130 -24.14 -5.77 23.07
C GLN A 130 -22.98 -6.27 22.20
N THR A 131 -22.74 -5.69 21.03
CA THR A 131 -21.57 -6.05 20.21
C THR A 131 -20.72 -4.83 19.93
N THR A 132 -19.41 -4.99 20.08
CA THR A 132 -18.42 -3.98 19.74
C THR A 132 -17.48 -4.56 18.68
N ASP A 133 -17.99 -5.40 17.79
CA ASP A 133 -17.28 -6.02 16.67
C ASP A 133 -18.30 -6.13 15.55
N VAL A 134 -18.07 -5.43 14.45
CA VAL A 134 -18.97 -5.40 13.31
C VAL A 134 -18.18 -5.50 12.02
N VAL A 135 -18.61 -6.40 11.15
CA VAL A 135 -18.10 -6.56 9.79
C VAL A 135 -19.12 -5.96 8.82
N LEU A 136 -18.79 -4.79 8.28
CA LEU A 136 -19.51 -4.11 7.21
C LEU A 136 -18.88 -4.47 5.86
N ARG A 137 -19.69 -4.83 4.88
CA ARG A 137 -19.27 -4.99 3.49
C ARG A 137 -20.07 -4.05 2.60
N LEU A 138 -19.39 -3.34 1.72
CA LEU A 138 -19.95 -2.46 0.71
C LEU A 138 -19.66 -3.05 -0.66
N VAL A 139 -20.69 -3.16 -1.50
CA VAL A 139 -20.58 -3.71 -2.85
C VAL A 139 -21.30 -2.82 -3.85
N GLY A 140 -20.72 -2.68 -5.03
CA GLY A 140 -21.27 -1.87 -6.11
C GLY A 140 -20.27 -1.76 -7.26
N GLU A 141 -20.56 -0.92 -8.23
CA GLU A 141 -19.66 -0.72 -9.38
C GLU A 141 -18.61 0.39 -9.14
N SER A 142 -17.47 0.25 -9.83
CA SER A 142 -16.48 1.33 -9.92
C SER A 142 -17.12 2.60 -10.49
N GLY A 143 -17.05 3.71 -9.74
CA GLY A 143 -17.66 4.99 -10.10
C GLY A 143 -19.00 5.31 -9.41
N GLU A 144 -19.63 4.34 -8.72
CA GLU A 144 -20.87 4.58 -7.96
C GLU A 144 -20.65 5.18 -6.57
N GLY A 145 -19.37 5.33 -6.18
CA GLY A 145 -18.99 5.85 -4.87
C GLY A 145 -18.85 4.78 -3.78
N THR A 146 -18.84 3.48 -4.11
CA THR A 146 -18.64 2.37 -3.16
C THR A 146 -17.42 2.54 -2.27
N VAL A 147 -16.27 2.85 -2.87
CA VAL A 147 -15.00 3.07 -2.14
C VAL A 147 -15.10 4.31 -1.26
N SER A 148 -15.63 5.42 -1.81
CA SER A 148 -15.78 6.66 -1.05
C SER A 148 -16.74 6.51 0.14
N LEU A 149 -17.81 5.72 -0.01
CA LEU A 149 -18.71 5.35 1.07
C LEU A 149 -17.96 4.56 2.15
N GLY A 150 -17.08 3.63 1.72
CA GLY A 150 -16.22 2.85 2.60
C GLY A 150 -15.26 3.72 3.39
N ASP A 151 -14.52 4.61 2.73
CA ASP A 151 -13.60 5.51 3.40
C ASP A 151 -14.35 6.42 4.39
N LEU A 152 -15.53 6.94 4.02
CA LEU A 152 -16.35 7.72 4.93
C LEU A 152 -16.84 6.88 6.13
N ALA A 153 -17.29 5.65 5.93
CA ALA A 153 -17.70 4.75 7.00
C ALA A 153 -16.53 4.44 7.95
N VAL A 154 -15.33 4.21 7.41
CA VAL A 154 -14.09 4.06 8.18
C VAL A 154 -13.81 5.29 9.04
N GLN A 155 -13.96 6.51 8.51
CA GLN A 155 -13.80 7.74 9.28
C GLN A 155 -14.78 7.80 10.45
N MET A 156 -16.04 7.44 10.21
CA MET A 156 -17.09 7.54 11.21
C MET A 156 -16.93 6.48 12.31
N PHE A 157 -16.64 5.23 11.96
CA PHE A 157 -16.37 4.19 12.95
C PHE A 157 -15.10 4.48 13.77
N ALA A 158 -14.05 5.02 13.14
CA ALA A 158 -12.87 5.47 13.88
C ALA A 158 -13.19 6.64 14.82
N ALA A 159 -14.02 7.59 14.40
CA ALA A 159 -14.49 8.70 15.24
C ALA A 159 -15.38 8.25 16.40
N MET A 160 -16.06 7.10 16.26
CA MET A 160 -16.74 6.41 17.36
C MET A 160 -15.79 5.68 18.31
N GLY A 161 -14.47 5.78 18.10
CA GLY A 161 -13.45 5.18 18.96
C GLY A 161 -13.13 3.71 18.65
N LEU A 162 -13.73 3.12 17.60
CA LEU A 162 -13.47 1.75 17.20
C LEU A 162 -12.14 1.63 16.44
N ASP A 163 -11.45 0.51 16.62
CA ASP A 163 -10.31 0.14 15.79
C ASP A 163 -10.78 -0.46 14.48
N ILE A 164 -10.13 -0.05 13.39
CA ILE A 164 -10.50 -0.40 12.02
C ILE A 164 -9.54 -1.43 11.45
N TYR A 165 -10.08 -2.35 10.67
CA TYR A 165 -9.36 -3.18 9.71
C TYR A 165 -10.14 -3.19 8.40
N THR A 166 -9.51 -2.83 7.29
CA THR A 166 -10.15 -2.90 5.97
C THR A 166 -9.56 -3.98 5.08
N PHE A 167 -10.40 -4.47 4.17
CA PHE A 167 -9.96 -5.27 3.03
C PHE A 167 -10.76 -4.84 1.82
N GLN A 168 -10.10 -4.67 0.69
CA GLN A 168 -10.76 -4.19 -0.52
C GLN A 168 -10.25 -4.94 -1.74
N THR A 169 -11.16 -5.16 -2.68
CA THR A 169 -10.82 -5.72 -3.99
C THR A 169 -11.39 -4.85 -5.08
N PHE A 170 -10.53 -4.47 -6.01
CA PHE A 170 -10.89 -3.71 -7.20
C PHE A 170 -10.98 -4.61 -8.43
N PRO A 171 -11.81 -4.27 -9.42
CA PRO A 171 -11.69 -4.83 -10.75
C PRO A 171 -10.33 -4.44 -11.36
N ALA A 172 -9.85 -5.21 -12.33
CA ALA A 172 -8.61 -4.87 -13.04
C ALA A 172 -8.82 -3.66 -13.97
N GLU A 173 -10.07 -3.44 -14.39
CA GLU A 173 -10.53 -2.38 -15.26
C GLU A 173 -10.64 -1.04 -14.51
N ILE A 174 -10.13 0.03 -15.12
CA ILE A 174 -10.20 1.39 -14.55
C ILE A 174 -11.66 1.90 -14.49
N LYS A 175 -12.50 1.47 -15.44
CA LYS A 175 -13.93 1.83 -15.50
C LYS A 175 -14.77 0.57 -15.61
N GLY A 176 -15.83 0.53 -14.81
CA GLY A 176 -16.69 -0.64 -14.70
C GLY A 176 -16.09 -1.73 -13.82
N GLY A 177 -16.90 -2.76 -13.56
CA GLY A 177 -16.53 -3.87 -12.70
C GLY A 177 -16.92 -3.66 -11.25
N THR A 178 -17.20 -4.78 -10.59
CA THR A 178 -17.66 -4.81 -9.21
C THR A 178 -16.51 -4.58 -8.23
N VAL A 179 -16.71 -3.63 -7.32
CA VAL A 179 -15.83 -3.35 -6.18
C VAL A 179 -16.45 -3.93 -4.93
N MET A 180 -15.61 -4.52 -4.07
CA MET A 180 -15.97 -4.91 -2.72
C MET A 180 -15.03 -4.23 -1.73
N TYR A 181 -15.61 -3.60 -0.72
CA TYR A 181 -14.89 -2.96 0.38
C TYR A 181 -15.46 -3.50 1.69
N GLN A 182 -14.64 -4.21 2.46
CA GLN A 182 -14.97 -4.73 3.78
C GLN A 182 -14.26 -3.93 4.86
N ILE A 183 -15.00 -3.63 5.92
CA ILE A 183 -14.57 -2.89 7.09
C ILE A 183 -14.95 -3.72 8.30
N ARG A 184 -13.98 -4.09 9.11
CA ARG A 184 -14.22 -4.58 10.45
C ARG A 184 -13.92 -3.47 11.44
N ALA A 185 -14.91 -3.06 12.21
CA ALA A 185 -14.77 -2.07 13.27
C ALA A 185 -15.00 -2.75 14.62
N LYS A 186 -14.03 -2.64 15.52
CA LYS A 186 -14.02 -3.38 16.79
C LYS A 186 -13.54 -2.54 17.97
N SER A 187 -14.08 -2.77 19.17
CA SER A 187 -13.48 -2.33 20.43
C SER A 187 -12.24 -3.17 20.69
N GLY A 188 -11.07 -2.55 20.50
CA GLY A 188 -9.78 -3.22 20.52
C GLY A 188 -9.40 -3.79 19.15
N THR A 189 -8.12 -4.17 19.02
CA THR A 189 -7.48 -4.38 17.72
C THR A 189 -8.06 -5.58 16.93
N PRO A 190 -8.68 -5.35 15.77
CA PRO A 190 -9.01 -6.43 14.82
C PRO A 190 -7.73 -6.98 14.16
N LEU A 191 -7.58 -8.30 14.15
CA LEU A 191 -6.41 -8.99 13.55
C LEU A 191 -6.70 -9.59 12.17
N SER A 192 -7.97 -9.66 11.76
CA SER A 192 -8.39 -10.18 10.47
C SER A 192 -9.66 -9.47 9.98
N GLN A 193 -9.95 -9.59 8.69
CA GLN A 193 -11.14 -9.01 8.06
C GLN A 193 -12.46 -9.57 8.60
N GLY A 194 -12.45 -10.76 9.23
CA GLY A 194 -13.65 -11.48 9.68
C GLY A 194 -14.28 -12.34 8.58
N ASP A 195 -14.85 -13.48 8.98
CA ASP A 195 -15.35 -14.51 8.06
C ASP A 195 -16.74 -14.21 7.51
N ALA A 196 -17.64 -13.71 8.35
CA ALA A 196 -19.04 -13.46 7.99
C ALA A 196 -19.39 -11.97 8.15
N VAL A 197 -20.22 -11.47 7.24
CA VAL A 197 -20.62 -10.06 7.18
C VAL A 197 -21.86 -9.84 8.04
N ASP A 198 -21.82 -8.85 8.92
CA ASP A 198 -22.96 -8.45 9.76
C ASP A 198 -23.89 -7.48 9.02
N ILE A 199 -23.29 -6.54 8.27
CA ILE A 199 -24.01 -5.53 7.48
C ILE A 199 -23.49 -5.54 6.05
N LEU A 200 -24.36 -5.80 5.08
CA LEU A 200 -24.07 -5.66 3.65
C LEU A 200 -24.81 -4.44 3.10
N VAL A 201 -24.06 -3.49 2.52
CA VAL A 201 -24.63 -2.39 1.73
C VAL A 201 -24.39 -2.68 0.25
N ALA A 202 -25.46 -2.89 -0.49
CA ALA A 202 -25.41 -3.22 -1.91
C ALA A 202 -25.99 -2.09 -2.75
N LEU A 203 -25.14 -1.45 -3.55
CA LEU A 203 -25.56 -0.35 -4.43
C LEU A 203 -26.16 -0.84 -5.76
N ASN A 204 -25.89 -2.10 -6.14
CA ASN A 204 -26.44 -2.72 -7.34
C ASN A 204 -26.64 -4.24 -7.16
N GLY A 205 -27.39 -4.85 -8.08
CA GLY A 205 -27.70 -6.28 -8.05
C GLY A 205 -26.51 -7.18 -8.42
N GLU A 206 -25.58 -6.72 -9.26
CA GLU A 206 -24.38 -7.48 -9.63
C GLU A 206 -23.47 -7.70 -8.42
N GLY A 207 -23.16 -6.64 -7.67
CA GLY A 207 -22.36 -6.72 -6.46
C GLY A 207 -23.02 -7.57 -5.39
N PHE A 208 -24.34 -7.48 -5.24
CA PHE A 208 -25.10 -8.38 -4.37
C PHE A 208 -24.98 -9.84 -4.82
N GLY A 209 -25.14 -10.13 -6.11
CA GLY A 209 -25.04 -11.49 -6.65
C GLY A 209 -23.67 -12.14 -6.41
N LEU A 210 -22.58 -11.35 -6.50
CA LEU A 210 -21.22 -11.85 -6.33
C LEU A 210 -20.80 -12.05 -4.85
N PHE A 211 -21.26 -11.18 -3.96
CA PHE A 211 -20.75 -11.11 -2.59
C PHE A 211 -21.81 -11.31 -1.48
N GLY A 212 -23.08 -11.43 -1.87
CA GLY A 212 -24.24 -11.54 -0.98
C GLY A 212 -24.20 -12.79 -0.10
N GLN A 213 -23.66 -13.90 -0.61
CA GLN A 213 -23.51 -15.15 0.15
C GLN A 213 -22.61 -15.02 1.40
N GLY A 214 -21.80 -13.96 1.49
CA GLY A 214 -21.00 -13.69 2.68
C GLY A 214 -21.77 -13.05 3.84
N LEU A 215 -23.03 -12.63 3.62
CA LEU A 215 -23.91 -12.12 4.65
C LEU A 215 -24.34 -13.25 5.58
N ARG A 216 -24.29 -13.01 6.89
CA ARG A 216 -24.80 -13.97 7.89
C ARG A 216 -26.29 -14.22 7.70
N GLU A 217 -26.77 -15.40 8.09
CA GLU A 217 -28.20 -15.74 8.05
C GLU A 217 -29.08 -14.72 8.78
N ASP A 218 -28.60 -14.18 9.90
CA ASP A 218 -29.25 -13.13 10.69
C ASP A 218 -28.76 -11.71 10.38
N GLY A 219 -28.01 -11.55 9.29
CA GLY A 219 -27.36 -10.32 8.86
C GLY A 219 -28.34 -9.27 8.32
N ILE A 220 -27.80 -8.06 8.14
CA ILE A 220 -28.55 -6.88 7.73
C ILE A 220 -28.15 -6.48 6.31
N LEU A 221 -29.14 -6.38 5.43
CA LEU A 221 -28.96 -5.94 4.05
C LEU A 221 -29.59 -4.55 3.85
N LEU A 222 -28.76 -3.56 3.54
CA LEU A 222 -29.19 -2.26 3.03
C LEU A 222 -28.95 -2.23 1.52
N TYR A 223 -29.97 -1.95 0.72
CA TYR A 223 -29.83 -2.01 -0.74
C TYR A 223 -30.52 -0.87 -1.48
N ASP A 224 -30.00 -0.54 -2.67
CA ASP A 224 -30.63 0.43 -3.58
C ASP A 224 -31.90 -0.17 -4.23
N SER A 225 -33.06 0.16 -3.69
CA SER A 225 -34.35 -0.38 -4.13
C SER A 225 -34.81 0.13 -5.50
N ASP A 226 -34.15 1.16 -6.04
CA ASP A 226 -34.38 1.65 -7.40
C ASP A 226 -33.70 0.77 -8.45
N VAL A 227 -32.64 0.05 -8.05
CA VAL A 227 -31.76 -0.69 -8.97
C VAL A 227 -32.08 -2.16 -8.94
N PHE A 228 -32.31 -2.74 -7.76
CA PHE A 228 -32.65 -4.15 -7.63
C PHE A 228 -33.46 -4.44 -6.37
N ARG A 229 -34.04 -5.63 -6.32
CA ARG A 229 -34.69 -6.18 -5.12
C ARG A 229 -34.23 -7.63 -4.94
N PRO A 230 -33.64 -7.98 -3.79
CA PRO A 230 -33.22 -9.36 -3.52
C PRO A 230 -34.43 -10.25 -3.24
N ASP A 231 -34.30 -11.55 -3.52
CA ASP A 231 -35.31 -12.54 -3.11
C ASP A 231 -35.30 -12.68 -1.57
N PRO A 232 -36.45 -12.63 -0.87
CA PRO A 232 -36.47 -12.71 0.59
C PRO A 232 -35.85 -14.00 1.12
N GLU A 233 -34.99 -13.88 2.13
CA GLU A 233 -34.35 -15.02 2.80
C GLU A 233 -34.74 -15.07 4.29
N PRO A 234 -35.04 -16.26 4.86
CA PRO A 234 -35.33 -16.38 6.29
C PRO A 234 -34.16 -15.91 7.16
N GLY A 235 -34.45 -15.09 8.17
CA GLY A 235 -33.45 -14.59 9.13
C GLY A 235 -32.79 -13.26 8.73
N ARG A 236 -32.68 -12.98 7.42
CA ARG A 236 -32.09 -11.75 6.90
C ARG A 236 -33.00 -10.56 7.15
N THR A 237 -32.45 -9.48 7.70
CA THR A 237 -33.20 -8.22 7.87
C THR A 237 -32.88 -7.26 6.72
N GLU A 238 -33.90 -6.79 6.03
CA GLU A 238 -33.75 -5.97 4.83
C GLU A 238 -34.23 -4.53 5.04
N TYR A 239 -33.42 -3.60 4.55
CA TYR A 239 -33.70 -2.16 4.48
C TYR A 239 -33.63 -1.73 3.03
N ALA A 240 -34.79 -1.41 2.45
CA ALA A 240 -34.92 -0.97 1.07
C ALA A 240 -34.77 0.56 1.04
N LEU A 241 -33.80 1.08 0.30
CA LEU A 241 -33.55 2.52 0.22
C LEU A 241 -33.47 2.94 -1.26
N PRO A 242 -34.31 3.86 -1.77
CA PRO A 242 -34.22 4.35 -3.14
C PRO A 242 -33.03 5.33 -3.28
N ILE A 243 -31.81 4.82 -3.13
CA ILE A 243 -30.56 5.61 -3.05
C ILE A 243 -30.40 6.46 -4.30
N SER A 244 -30.65 5.87 -5.48
CA SER A 244 -30.49 6.53 -6.76
C SER A 244 -31.47 7.70 -6.95
N ALA A 245 -32.74 7.53 -6.59
CA ALA A 245 -33.77 8.55 -6.70
C ALA A 245 -33.53 9.67 -5.68
N LEU A 246 -33.24 9.34 -4.43
CA LEU A 246 -32.94 10.32 -3.38
C LEU A 246 -31.71 11.16 -3.75
N ALA A 247 -30.61 10.54 -4.18
CA ALA A 247 -29.41 11.27 -4.57
C ALA A 247 -29.66 12.18 -5.79
N ARG A 248 -30.48 11.76 -6.77
CA ARG A 248 -30.85 12.61 -7.92
C ARG A 248 -31.67 13.82 -7.48
N ALA A 249 -32.61 13.64 -6.55
CA ALA A 249 -33.42 14.74 -6.01
C ALA A 249 -32.55 15.80 -5.31
N GLU A 250 -31.60 15.37 -4.47
CA GLU A 250 -30.66 16.28 -3.79
C GLU A 250 -29.79 17.06 -4.77
N LYS A 251 -29.31 16.39 -5.83
CA LYS A 251 -28.55 17.06 -6.90
C LYS A 251 -29.40 18.09 -7.65
N GLU A 252 -30.65 17.77 -7.95
CA GLU A 252 -31.56 18.67 -8.66
C GLU A 252 -31.94 19.90 -7.81
N ALA A 253 -32.06 19.73 -6.49
CA ALA A 253 -32.38 20.83 -5.56
C ALA A 253 -31.36 21.98 -5.61
N VAL A 254 -30.09 21.69 -5.91
CA VAL A 254 -29.02 22.70 -6.01
C VAL A 254 -28.71 23.13 -7.46
N ARG A 255 -29.49 22.68 -8.44
CA ARG A 255 -29.28 22.97 -9.87
C ARG A 255 -29.17 24.47 -10.16
N HIS A 256 -29.99 25.28 -9.50
CA HIS A 256 -30.05 26.73 -9.75
C HIS A 256 -28.85 27.50 -9.17
N GLU A 257 -28.09 26.87 -8.28
CA GLU A 257 -26.97 27.49 -7.57
C GLU A 257 -25.60 27.07 -8.12
N ILE A 258 -25.58 26.12 -9.04
CA ILE A 258 -24.37 25.56 -9.64
C ILE A 258 -24.43 25.77 -11.15
N GLU A 259 -23.35 26.29 -11.73
CA GLU A 259 -23.26 26.47 -13.18
C GLU A 259 -23.48 25.15 -13.94
N GLY A 260 -24.18 25.22 -15.08
CA GLY A 260 -24.65 24.02 -15.79
C GLY A 260 -23.55 23.03 -16.18
N GLU A 261 -22.34 23.49 -16.51
CA GLU A 261 -21.21 22.62 -16.84
C GLU A 261 -20.61 21.94 -15.60
N GLN A 262 -20.54 22.66 -14.48
CA GLN A 262 -20.10 22.12 -13.19
C GLN A 262 -21.12 21.10 -12.66
N LEU A 263 -22.42 21.38 -12.80
CA LEU A 263 -23.50 20.49 -12.38
C LEU A 263 -23.52 19.17 -13.19
N LYS A 264 -23.24 19.22 -14.50
CA LYS A 264 -23.13 18.01 -15.33
C LYS A 264 -22.03 17.07 -14.86
N ARG A 265 -20.89 17.62 -14.43
CA ARG A 265 -19.73 16.85 -13.96
C ARG A 265 -19.85 16.40 -12.50
N LEU A 266 -20.73 17.04 -11.73
CA LEU A 266 -20.97 16.69 -10.33
C LEU A 266 -21.73 15.35 -10.24
N PRO A 267 -21.17 14.29 -9.64
CA PRO A 267 -21.92 13.05 -9.43
C PRO A 267 -23.08 13.27 -8.45
N ALA A 268 -24.15 12.47 -8.58
CA ALA A 268 -25.19 12.44 -7.56
C ALA A 268 -24.63 11.89 -6.23
N PRO A 269 -24.99 12.43 -5.06
CA PRO A 269 -24.43 12.06 -3.76
C PRO A 269 -24.98 10.72 -3.23
N LYS A 270 -24.95 9.64 -4.04
CA LYS A 270 -25.40 8.29 -3.65
C LYS A 270 -24.69 7.79 -2.38
N ASN A 271 -23.37 8.03 -2.32
CA ASN A 271 -22.54 7.69 -1.17
C ASN A 271 -22.99 8.40 0.13
N MET A 272 -23.45 9.65 0.07
CA MET A 272 -23.94 10.36 1.26
C MET A 272 -25.28 9.81 1.74
N VAL A 273 -26.20 9.51 0.81
CA VAL A 273 -27.47 8.85 1.15
C VAL A 273 -27.22 7.49 1.82
N GLY A 274 -26.35 6.67 1.23
CA GLY A 274 -25.96 5.38 1.80
C GLY A 274 -25.28 5.52 3.17
N LEU A 275 -24.39 6.52 3.34
CA LEU A 275 -23.71 6.78 4.60
C LEU A 275 -24.69 7.18 5.70
N GLY A 276 -25.62 8.10 5.41
CA GLY A 276 -26.63 8.53 6.38
C GLY A 276 -27.50 7.38 6.87
N ALA A 277 -27.96 6.54 5.94
CA ALA A 277 -28.72 5.34 6.28
C ALA A 277 -27.90 4.36 7.13
N LEU A 278 -26.65 4.08 6.74
CA LEU A 278 -25.76 3.23 7.51
C LEU A 278 -25.54 3.76 8.94
N LEU A 279 -25.23 5.05 9.08
CA LEU A 279 -25.01 5.68 10.40
C LEU A 279 -26.25 5.60 11.28
N ARG A 280 -27.44 5.79 10.68
CA ARG A 280 -28.68 5.65 11.44
C ARG A 280 -28.94 4.20 11.87
N LEU A 281 -28.70 3.23 10.98
CA LEU A 281 -28.81 1.80 11.32
C LEU A 281 -27.92 1.43 12.51
N VAL A 282 -26.67 1.88 12.53
CA VAL A 282 -25.74 1.61 13.64
C VAL A 282 -25.96 2.52 14.86
N ASN A 283 -27.00 3.35 14.86
CA ASN A 283 -27.29 4.34 15.91
C ASN A 283 -26.11 5.29 16.21
N ALA A 284 -25.35 5.67 15.18
CA ALA A 284 -24.28 6.65 15.26
C ALA A 284 -24.84 8.09 15.18
N PRO A 285 -24.27 9.05 15.93
CA PRO A 285 -24.65 10.46 15.80
C PRO A 285 -24.30 10.99 14.41
N LEU A 286 -25.19 11.76 13.80
CA LEU A 286 -24.98 12.31 12.45
C LEU A 286 -24.14 13.58 12.47
N GLU A 287 -24.17 14.35 13.55
CA GLU A 287 -23.52 15.66 13.63
C GLU A 287 -22.00 15.60 13.35
N PRO A 288 -21.23 14.61 13.84
CA PRO A 288 -19.83 14.45 13.45
C PRO A 288 -19.65 14.21 11.94
N ALA A 289 -20.54 13.41 11.33
CA ALA A 289 -20.50 13.13 9.90
C ALA A 289 -20.81 14.38 9.07
N GLU A 290 -21.81 15.16 9.47
CA GLU A 290 -22.17 16.43 8.80
C GLU A 290 -21.02 17.42 8.80
N ARG A 291 -20.32 17.55 9.93
CA ARG A 291 -19.12 18.40 10.04
C ARG A 291 -18.01 17.91 9.12
N TYR A 292 -17.72 16.61 9.16
CA TYR A 292 -16.68 16.02 8.32
C TYR A 292 -16.96 16.20 6.83
N VAL A 293 -18.20 15.95 6.40
CA VAL A 293 -18.66 16.17 5.02
C VAL A 293 -18.53 17.65 4.63
N SER A 294 -18.90 18.56 5.54
CA SER A 294 -18.76 20.00 5.30
C SER A 294 -17.30 20.42 5.08
N ASP A 295 -16.38 19.90 5.89
CA ASP A 295 -14.94 20.17 5.74
C ASP A 295 -14.38 19.58 4.44
N LEU A 296 -14.79 18.36 4.10
CA LEU A 296 -14.35 17.64 2.89
C LEU A 296 -14.74 18.39 1.60
N PHE A 297 -15.97 18.92 1.55
CA PHE A 297 -16.50 19.62 0.37
C PHE A 297 -16.39 21.14 0.45
N GLY A 298 -15.90 21.71 1.56
CA GLY A 298 -15.88 23.17 1.78
C GLY A 298 -15.19 23.96 0.68
N ARG A 299 -14.09 23.42 0.10
CA ARG A 299 -13.39 24.05 -1.02
C ARG A 299 -14.16 24.03 -2.35
N LYS A 300 -15.22 23.23 -2.46
CA LYS A 300 -16.04 23.08 -3.67
C LYS A 300 -17.27 24.00 -3.70
N GLY A 301 -17.53 24.76 -2.62
CA GLY A 301 -18.60 25.74 -2.53
C GLY A 301 -19.80 25.29 -1.71
N GLU A 302 -20.54 26.26 -1.17
CA GLU A 302 -21.61 26.04 -0.19
C GLU A 302 -22.78 25.19 -0.73
N ALA A 303 -23.17 25.37 -1.99
CA ALA A 303 -24.22 24.56 -2.61
C ALA A 303 -23.86 23.07 -2.61
N ILE A 304 -22.61 22.71 -2.92
CA ILE A 304 -22.14 21.32 -2.91
C ILE A 304 -22.10 20.78 -1.47
N VAL A 305 -21.67 21.59 -0.50
CA VAL A 305 -21.70 21.21 0.91
C VAL A 305 -23.13 20.92 1.36
N ARG A 306 -24.07 21.85 1.12
CA ARG A 306 -25.48 21.67 1.50
C ARG A 306 -26.11 20.45 0.84
N MET A 307 -25.84 20.21 -0.44
CA MET A 307 -26.31 19.02 -1.16
C MET A 307 -25.84 17.72 -0.47
N ASN A 308 -24.54 17.61 -0.14
CA ASN A 308 -24.00 16.39 0.47
C ASN A 308 -24.49 16.20 1.92
N VAL A 309 -24.59 17.27 2.71
CA VAL A 309 -25.13 17.22 4.08
C VAL A 309 -26.62 16.88 4.07
N SER A 310 -27.40 17.46 3.15
CA SER A 310 -28.82 17.15 2.97
C SER A 310 -29.03 15.69 2.58
N ALA A 311 -28.26 15.19 1.59
CA ALA A 311 -28.29 13.79 1.18
C ALA A 311 -28.01 12.82 2.34
N LEU A 312 -27.06 13.16 3.23
CA LEU A 312 -26.78 12.38 4.43
C LEU A 312 -27.99 12.33 5.38
N ARG A 313 -28.63 13.47 5.65
CA ARG A 313 -29.85 13.52 6.48
C ARG A 313 -31.01 12.74 5.86
N THR A 314 -31.21 12.88 4.55
CA THR A 314 -32.27 12.21 3.79
C THR A 314 -32.13 10.69 3.88
N GLY A 315 -30.92 10.16 3.72
CA GLY A 315 -30.66 8.72 3.88
C GLY A 315 -30.96 8.22 5.30
N ALA A 316 -30.53 8.97 6.32
CA ALA A 316 -30.80 8.64 7.71
C ALA A 316 -32.31 8.65 8.05
N HIS A 317 -33.04 9.67 7.58
CA HIS A 317 -34.47 9.79 7.82
C HIS A 317 -35.26 8.65 7.15
N HIS A 318 -34.90 8.29 5.92
CA HIS A 318 -35.63 7.25 5.18
C HIS A 318 -35.52 5.86 5.84
N VAL A 319 -34.36 5.52 6.40
CA VAL A 319 -34.19 4.23 7.08
C VAL A 319 -34.81 4.24 8.48
N GLU A 320 -34.88 5.40 9.15
CA GLU A 320 -35.48 5.54 10.48
C GLU A 320 -36.93 5.05 10.52
N GLU A 321 -37.72 5.41 9.50
CA GLU A 321 -39.11 4.98 9.36
C GLU A 321 -39.25 3.45 9.25
N GLN A 322 -38.18 2.75 8.85
CA GLN A 322 -38.15 1.29 8.68
C GLN A 322 -37.61 0.55 9.91
N ILE A 323 -36.89 1.23 10.82
CA ILE A 323 -36.22 0.59 11.97
C ILE A 323 -37.22 0.03 12.98
N ALA A 324 -38.40 0.64 13.10
CA ALA A 324 -39.41 0.24 14.09
C ALA A 324 -39.78 -1.24 13.98
N GLY A 325 -39.47 -2.00 15.04
CA GLY A 325 -39.75 -3.45 15.12
C GLY A 325 -38.81 -4.36 14.32
N ARG A 326 -37.75 -3.80 13.71
CA ARG A 326 -36.74 -4.56 12.94
C ARG A 326 -35.41 -4.64 13.68
N ARG A 327 -34.53 -5.56 13.25
CA ARG A 327 -33.19 -5.72 13.83
C ARG A 327 -32.27 -4.62 13.31
N THR A 328 -31.49 -4.02 14.21
CA THR A 328 -30.42 -3.08 13.89
C THR A 328 -29.09 -3.58 14.43
N PRO A 329 -27.97 -3.28 13.76
CA PRO A 329 -26.64 -3.59 14.28
C PRO A 329 -26.35 -2.65 15.45
N ARG A 330 -26.04 -3.21 16.61
CA ARG A 330 -25.81 -2.42 17.82
C ARG A 330 -24.33 -2.10 17.98
N VAL A 331 -23.84 -1.14 17.20
CA VAL A 331 -22.45 -0.65 17.29
C VAL A 331 -22.40 0.53 18.24
N PHE A 332 -21.71 0.39 19.37
CA PHE A 332 -21.63 1.46 20.36
C PHE A 332 -20.31 2.24 20.25
N PRO A 333 -20.33 3.57 20.46
CA PRO A 333 -19.11 4.34 20.64
C PRO A 333 -18.31 3.81 21.82
N VAL A 334 -16.99 3.80 21.66
CA VAL A 334 -16.03 3.41 22.69
C VAL A 334 -15.18 4.63 23.03
N GLU A 335 -14.98 4.89 24.31
CA GLU A 335 -14.04 5.94 24.72
C GLU A 335 -12.62 5.48 24.40
N ARG A 336 -11.96 6.19 23.48
CA ARG A 336 -10.55 5.93 23.16
C ARG A 336 -9.66 6.72 24.12
N ILE A 337 -8.85 5.98 24.87
CA ILE A 337 -7.91 6.53 25.85
C ILE A 337 -6.61 6.99 25.17
N GLU A 338 -6.15 6.26 24.15
CA GLU A 338 -4.84 6.44 23.54
C GLU A 338 -4.92 7.11 22.15
N PRO A 339 -3.95 7.98 21.78
CA PRO A 339 -3.88 8.54 20.44
C PRO A 339 -3.75 7.43 19.39
N ALA A 340 -4.50 7.52 18.31
CA ALA A 340 -4.40 6.61 17.19
C ALA A 340 -4.43 7.36 15.85
N ILE A 341 -3.78 6.76 14.86
CA ILE A 341 -3.73 7.24 13.49
C ILE A 341 -4.35 6.21 12.58
N ARG A 342 -4.92 6.68 11.48
CA ARG A 342 -5.47 5.81 10.45
C ARG A 342 -4.56 5.87 9.24
N VAL A 343 -4.07 4.71 8.84
CA VAL A 343 -3.00 4.57 7.86
C VAL A 343 -3.05 3.19 7.25
N ASN A 344 -2.49 3.02 6.05
CA ASN A 344 -2.34 1.72 5.42
C ASN A 344 -0.89 1.23 5.38
N GLY A 345 -0.68 -0.01 4.95
CA GLY A 345 0.65 -0.65 4.90
C GLY A 345 1.65 0.12 4.02
N ASN A 346 1.24 0.56 2.83
CA ASN A 346 2.09 1.33 1.92
C ASN A 346 2.58 2.64 2.54
N GLN A 347 1.66 3.41 3.13
CA GLN A 347 1.97 4.66 3.81
C GLN A 347 2.89 4.41 5.01
N MET A 348 2.63 3.35 5.78
CA MET A 348 3.41 3.04 6.97
C MET A 348 4.83 2.57 6.64
N LEU A 349 4.99 1.81 5.55
CA LEU A 349 6.30 1.45 4.98
C LEU A 349 7.06 2.71 4.51
N ALA A 350 6.40 3.60 3.79
CA ALA A 350 7.01 4.86 3.33
C ALA A 350 7.41 5.79 4.49
N MET A 351 6.57 5.88 5.53
CA MET A 351 6.88 6.63 6.75
C MET A 351 8.09 6.04 7.49
N GLY A 352 8.16 4.71 7.59
CA GLY A 352 9.30 4.02 8.18
C GLY A 352 10.59 4.27 7.40
N ALA A 353 10.52 4.22 6.07
CA ALA A 353 11.65 4.55 5.20
C ALA A 353 12.17 5.98 5.41
N ILE A 354 11.27 6.98 5.48
CA ILE A 354 11.65 8.36 5.78
C ILE A 354 12.31 8.46 7.16
N ALA A 355 11.73 7.82 8.17
CA ALA A 355 12.24 7.81 9.54
C ALA A 355 13.64 7.15 9.63
N ALA A 356 13.89 6.13 8.82
CA ALA A 356 15.18 5.46 8.69
C ALA A 356 16.24 6.27 7.91
N GLY A 357 15.87 7.45 7.39
CA GLY A 357 16.82 8.33 6.71
C GLY A 357 16.84 8.19 5.19
N LEU A 358 15.82 7.60 4.56
CA LEU A 358 15.63 7.63 3.09
C LEU A 358 15.81 9.06 2.56
N ARG A 359 16.64 9.24 1.54
CA ARG A 359 16.84 10.53 0.86
C ARG A 359 16.75 10.47 -0.66
N PHE A 360 16.58 9.28 -1.23
CA PHE A 360 16.36 9.15 -2.66
C PHE A 360 15.43 7.98 -2.97
N TYR A 361 14.34 8.25 -3.68
CA TYR A 361 13.46 7.23 -4.21
C TYR A 361 13.38 7.33 -5.74
N ALA A 362 13.49 6.20 -6.42
CA ALA A 362 13.11 6.10 -7.82
C ALA A 362 12.21 4.88 -8.03
N GLY A 363 11.16 5.02 -8.84
CA GLY A 363 10.18 3.95 -9.07
C GLY A 363 9.46 4.09 -10.39
N TYR A 364 8.85 3.00 -10.85
CA TYR A 364 7.93 2.96 -11.98
C TYR A 364 6.53 2.62 -11.48
N PRO A 365 5.45 3.30 -11.94
CA PRO A 365 4.10 3.04 -11.45
C PRO A 365 3.65 1.60 -11.72
N ILE A 366 3.39 0.83 -10.66
CA ILE A 366 2.85 -0.52 -10.72
C ILE A 366 1.93 -0.80 -9.52
N THR A 367 0.71 -1.27 -9.77
CA THR A 367 -0.21 -1.69 -8.69
C THR A 367 0.36 -2.90 -7.94
N PRO A 368 0.33 -2.96 -6.61
CA PRO A 368 -0.17 -1.96 -5.64
C PRO A 368 0.92 -1.04 -5.05
N ALA A 369 2.14 -1.02 -5.61
CA ALA A 369 3.27 -0.24 -5.09
C ALA A 369 3.22 1.26 -5.40
N THR A 370 2.45 1.69 -6.43
CA THR A 370 2.37 3.11 -6.85
C THR A 370 2.06 4.07 -5.71
N GLU A 371 1.25 3.67 -4.73
CA GLU A 371 0.88 4.53 -3.60
C GLU A 371 2.08 4.92 -2.73
N ILE A 372 3.12 4.06 -2.64
CA ILE A 372 4.38 4.40 -1.95
C ILE A 372 5.04 5.58 -2.67
N MET A 373 5.13 5.53 -4.00
CA MET A 373 5.70 6.61 -4.79
C MET A 373 4.88 7.89 -4.67
N GLU A 374 3.55 7.81 -4.73
CA GLU A 374 2.67 8.98 -4.57
C GLU A 374 2.81 9.64 -3.19
N PHE A 375 2.88 8.82 -2.14
CA PHE A 375 3.11 9.30 -0.78
C PHE A 375 4.49 9.98 -0.65
N LEU A 376 5.56 9.31 -1.12
CA LEU A 376 6.92 9.85 -1.06
C LEU A 376 7.07 11.10 -1.91
N ALA A 377 6.44 11.19 -3.09
CA ALA A 377 6.49 12.38 -3.95
C ALA A 377 5.98 13.64 -3.22
N LYS A 378 5.04 13.46 -2.30
CA LYS A 378 4.51 14.53 -1.45
C LYS A 378 5.37 14.78 -0.21
N GLU A 379 5.80 13.72 0.46
CA GLU A 379 6.42 13.84 1.79
C GLU A 379 7.95 13.93 1.75
N LEU A 380 8.65 13.13 0.95
CA LEU A 380 10.12 13.02 0.95
C LEU A 380 10.85 14.35 0.66
N PRO A 381 10.39 15.24 -0.26
CA PRO A 381 11.01 16.56 -0.46
C PRO A 381 11.00 17.45 0.78
N GLN A 382 10.01 17.28 1.66
CA GLN A 382 9.94 18.02 2.92
C GLN A 382 11.02 17.58 3.92
N HIS A 383 11.60 16.40 3.70
CA HIS A 383 12.69 15.81 4.48
C HIS A 383 14.05 15.88 3.77
N GLY A 384 14.15 16.68 2.69
CA GLY A 384 15.38 16.90 1.95
C GLY A 384 15.82 15.71 1.09
N GLY A 385 14.88 14.86 0.69
CA GLY A 385 15.12 13.81 -0.29
C GLY A 385 14.39 14.06 -1.61
N ASP A 386 14.75 13.29 -2.63
CA ASP A 386 14.22 13.44 -3.99
C ASP A 386 13.45 12.18 -4.43
N VAL A 387 12.45 12.38 -5.28
CA VAL A 387 11.62 11.32 -5.87
C VAL A 387 11.65 11.44 -7.38
N ILE A 388 11.96 10.34 -8.06
CA ILE A 388 11.97 10.25 -9.51
C ILE A 388 11.01 9.14 -9.97
N GLN A 389 10.08 9.49 -10.85
CA GLN A 389 9.38 8.48 -11.63
C GLN A 389 10.27 8.12 -12.83
N ALA A 390 10.81 6.91 -12.84
CA ALA A 390 11.65 6.41 -13.91
C ALA A 390 10.82 5.94 -15.11
N GLU A 391 11.49 5.67 -16.22
CA GLU A 391 10.90 5.14 -17.45
C GLU A 391 10.51 3.66 -17.37
N ASP A 392 11.21 2.88 -16.54
CA ASP A 392 10.94 1.47 -16.24
C ASP A 392 11.60 1.07 -14.90
N GLU A 393 11.37 -0.17 -14.45
CA GLU A 393 11.94 -0.71 -13.21
C GLU A 393 13.46 -0.90 -13.25
N ILE A 394 14.07 -1.07 -14.43
CA ILE A 394 15.51 -1.17 -14.59
C ILE A 394 16.12 0.20 -14.29
N ALA A 395 15.66 1.25 -14.97
CA ALA A 395 16.10 2.61 -14.72
C ALA A 395 15.87 3.03 -13.25
N ALA A 396 14.73 2.66 -12.66
CA ALA A 396 14.42 2.96 -11.26
C ALA A 396 15.48 2.42 -10.30
N LEU A 397 15.80 1.12 -10.36
CA LEU A 397 16.82 0.56 -9.46
C LEU A 397 18.20 1.13 -9.76
N GLY A 398 18.53 1.42 -11.03
CA GLY A 398 19.83 1.97 -11.41
C GLY A 398 20.06 3.37 -10.84
N MET A 399 19.02 4.21 -10.85
CA MET A 399 19.05 5.50 -10.18
C MET A 399 19.26 5.35 -8.67
N CYS A 400 18.60 4.39 -8.03
CA CYS A 400 18.77 4.11 -6.60
C CYS A 400 20.19 3.64 -6.26
N LEU A 401 20.79 2.75 -7.07
CA LEU A 401 22.17 2.32 -6.87
C LEU A 401 23.15 3.49 -7.04
N GLY A 402 22.94 4.34 -8.05
CA GLY A 402 23.74 5.55 -8.23
C GLY A 402 23.63 6.53 -7.06
N ALA A 403 22.43 6.73 -6.53
CA ALA A 403 22.21 7.56 -5.34
C ALA A 403 22.85 6.97 -4.08
N SER A 404 22.80 5.64 -3.91
CA SER A 404 23.46 4.96 -2.81
C SER A 404 24.97 4.98 -2.91
N TYR A 405 25.54 4.79 -4.11
CA TYR A 405 26.96 5.03 -4.36
C TYR A 405 27.37 6.47 -4.00
N ALA A 406 26.51 7.45 -4.24
CA ALA A 406 26.70 8.84 -3.83
C ALA A 406 26.49 9.09 -2.31
N GLY A 407 26.26 8.05 -1.50
CA GLY A 407 26.14 8.13 -0.05
C GLY A 407 24.73 8.43 0.47
N LYS A 408 23.68 8.23 -0.32
CA LYS A 408 22.29 8.41 0.12
C LYS A 408 21.62 7.07 0.40
N LYS A 409 20.91 6.95 1.52
CA LYS A 409 19.97 5.83 1.71
C LYS A 409 18.90 5.93 0.63
N ALA A 410 18.84 4.91 -0.23
CA ALA A 410 18.01 4.89 -1.42
C ALA A 410 17.07 3.68 -1.43
N MET A 411 15.90 3.86 -2.05
CA MET A 411 14.88 2.80 -2.12
C MET A 411 14.09 2.86 -3.42
N THR A 412 13.66 1.68 -3.88
CA THR A 412 12.59 1.54 -4.87
C THR A 412 11.44 0.68 -4.33
N ALA A 413 10.27 0.75 -4.97
CA ALA A 413 9.15 -0.13 -4.68
C ALA A 413 8.52 -0.62 -5.99
N SER A 414 8.20 -1.92 -6.06
CA SER A 414 7.64 -2.57 -7.23
C SER A 414 6.75 -3.76 -6.83
N SER A 415 6.47 -4.65 -7.77
CA SER A 415 5.78 -5.93 -7.57
C SER A 415 6.40 -7.00 -8.48
N GLY A 416 6.06 -8.27 -8.32
CA GLY A 416 6.67 -9.42 -9.04
C GLY A 416 7.19 -9.18 -10.46
N PRO A 417 6.41 -8.60 -11.41
CA PRO A 417 6.90 -8.29 -12.76
C PRO A 417 8.10 -7.34 -12.79
N GLY A 418 8.04 -6.27 -12.00
CA GLY A 418 9.11 -5.29 -11.93
C GLY A 418 10.32 -5.81 -11.14
N ILE A 419 10.10 -6.61 -10.09
CA ILE A 419 11.19 -7.32 -9.40
C ILE A 419 11.95 -8.24 -10.36
N SER A 420 11.22 -8.92 -11.26
CA SER A 420 11.85 -9.76 -12.30
C SER A 420 12.75 -8.96 -13.24
N LEU A 421 12.40 -7.70 -13.56
CA LEU A 421 13.22 -6.80 -14.36
C LEU A 421 14.44 -6.28 -13.57
N MET A 422 14.30 -6.11 -12.26
CA MET A 422 15.35 -5.62 -11.38
C MET A 422 16.43 -6.67 -11.05
N CYS A 423 16.21 -7.96 -11.33
CA CYS A 423 17.12 -9.05 -10.94
C CYS A 423 18.59 -8.84 -11.31
N GLU A 424 18.87 -8.32 -12.51
CA GLU A 424 20.25 -8.04 -12.95
C GLU A 424 20.92 -6.99 -12.04
N GLN A 425 20.18 -5.96 -11.66
CA GLN A 425 20.70 -4.88 -10.83
C GLN A 425 20.73 -5.20 -9.35
N ILE A 426 19.85 -6.09 -8.87
CA ILE A 426 19.99 -6.69 -7.53
C ILE A 426 21.36 -7.41 -7.45
N ASN A 427 21.75 -8.12 -8.51
CA ASN A 427 23.07 -8.73 -8.57
C ASN A 427 24.20 -7.72 -8.62
N LEU A 428 24.06 -6.63 -9.40
CA LEU A 428 25.04 -5.55 -9.38
C LEU A 428 25.19 -4.95 -7.97
N ALA A 429 24.09 -4.75 -7.26
CA ALA A 429 24.10 -4.21 -5.90
C ALA A 429 24.86 -5.13 -4.93
N ALA A 430 24.65 -6.44 -5.03
CA ALA A 430 25.37 -7.42 -4.23
C ALA A 430 26.86 -7.47 -4.58
N GLN A 431 27.21 -7.60 -5.87
CA GLN A 431 28.61 -7.65 -6.31
C GLN A 431 29.37 -6.37 -5.96
N ALA A 432 28.75 -5.20 -6.12
CA ALA A 432 29.41 -3.93 -5.87
C ALA A 432 29.31 -3.46 -4.41
N GLU A 433 28.71 -4.26 -3.52
CA GLU A 433 28.44 -3.95 -2.11
C GLU A 433 27.72 -2.59 -1.95
N ILE A 434 26.64 -2.38 -2.72
CA ILE A 434 25.87 -1.13 -2.68
C ILE A 434 24.57 -1.37 -1.89
N PRO A 435 24.39 -0.71 -0.73
CA PRO A 435 23.20 -0.87 0.07
C PRO A 435 21.98 -0.24 -0.61
N VAL A 436 20.87 -0.96 -0.68
CA VAL A 436 19.61 -0.47 -1.25
C VAL A 436 18.43 -1.25 -0.67
N VAL A 437 17.31 -0.57 -0.42
CA VAL A 437 16.06 -1.21 -0.01
C VAL A 437 15.12 -1.34 -1.22
N ILE A 438 14.55 -2.53 -1.41
CA ILE A 438 13.65 -2.85 -2.52
C ILE A 438 12.37 -3.41 -1.93
N ALA A 439 11.29 -2.64 -1.97
CA ALA A 439 9.98 -3.15 -1.53
C ALA A 439 9.30 -3.90 -2.68
N ASP A 440 9.05 -5.19 -2.47
CA ASP A 440 8.20 -6.01 -3.33
C ASP A 440 6.81 -6.09 -2.72
N ILE A 441 5.87 -5.35 -3.29
CA ILE A 441 4.47 -5.42 -2.88
C ILE A 441 3.77 -6.48 -3.72
N GLN A 442 3.81 -7.71 -3.23
CA GLN A 442 3.39 -8.90 -3.95
C GLN A 442 1.91 -8.85 -4.35
N ARG A 443 1.62 -9.36 -5.56
CA ARG A 443 0.26 -9.46 -6.10
C ARG A 443 0.10 -10.77 -6.87
N GLY A 444 -1.13 -11.12 -7.26
CA GLY A 444 -1.40 -12.36 -7.99
C GLY A 444 -0.56 -12.50 -9.25
N GLY A 445 0.31 -13.52 -9.30
CA GLY A 445 1.09 -13.92 -10.48
C GLY A 445 0.53 -15.17 -11.18
N ALA A 446 1.22 -15.76 -12.16
CA ALA A 446 2.49 -15.34 -12.77
C ALA A 446 2.30 -14.33 -13.93
N SER A 447 3.39 -13.77 -14.45
CA SER A 447 3.38 -12.71 -15.47
C SER A 447 2.54 -11.51 -14.99
N THR A 448 1.62 -10.99 -15.81
CA THR A 448 0.71 -9.90 -15.37
C THR A 448 -0.19 -10.36 -14.22
N GLY A 449 -0.62 -11.63 -14.26
CA GLY A 449 -1.46 -12.27 -13.26
C GLY A 449 -2.75 -11.50 -12.95
N MET A 450 -3.00 -11.25 -11.67
CA MET A 450 -4.15 -10.53 -11.13
C MET A 450 -3.67 -9.31 -10.31
N PRO A 451 -3.45 -8.15 -10.96
CA PRO A 451 -2.80 -6.99 -10.34
C PRO A 451 -3.46 -6.47 -9.06
N THR A 452 -4.76 -6.68 -8.91
CA THR A 452 -5.58 -6.18 -7.79
C THR A 452 -5.86 -7.24 -6.73
N LYS A 453 -5.25 -8.42 -6.83
CA LYS A 453 -5.44 -9.53 -5.88
C LYS A 453 -4.16 -9.80 -5.11
N THR A 454 -4.33 -10.18 -3.84
CA THR A 454 -3.21 -10.52 -2.96
C THR A 454 -2.56 -11.84 -3.33
N SER A 455 -1.25 -11.91 -3.08
CA SER A 455 -0.45 -13.13 -3.19
C SER A 455 0.81 -12.94 -2.36
N GLN A 456 1.41 -14.07 -1.97
CA GLN A 456 2.73 -14.14 -1.34
C GLN A 456 3.65 -15.09 -2.13
N GLY A 457 3.48 -15.09 -3.46
CA GLY A 457 4.12 -16.04 -4.38
C GLY A 457 5.57 -15.71 -4.76
N ASP A 458 6.06 -14.51 -4.43
CA ASP A 458 7.35 -14.01 -4.93
C ASP A 458 8.53 -14.37 -4.01
N LEU A 459 8.31 -15.12 -2.92
CA LEU A 459 9.38 -15.54 -2.00
C LEU A 459 10.55 -16.23 -2.73
N ASN A 460 10.26 -17.13 -3.69
CA ASN A 460 11.31 -17.80 -4.47
C ASN A 460 12.02 -16.85 -5.44
N LEU A 461 11.31 -15.84 -5.98
CA LEU A 461 11.93 -14.81 -6.80
C LEU A 461 12.90 -13.96 -5.95
N ALA A 462 12.49 -13.58 -4.74
CA ALA A 462 13.35 -12.85 -3.81
C ALA A 462 14.57 -13.68 -3.36
N LEU A 463 14.37 -14.97 -3.08
CA LEU A 463 15.41 -15.87 -2.58
C LEU A 463 16.31 -16.46 -3.66
N TYR A 464 15.87 -16.59 -4.91
CA TYR A 464 16.60 -17.33 -5.97
C TYR A 464 16.48 -16.71 -7.37
N GLY A 465 15.88 -15.53 -7.52
CA GLY A 465 15.55 -14.93 -8.81
C GLY A 465 16.73 -14.32 -9.58
N VAL A 466 17.89 -14.23 -8.96
CA VAL A 466 19.12 -13.69 -9.56
C VAL A 466 20.07 -14.82 -9.95
N HIS A 467 21.03 -14.54 -10.83
CA HIS A 467 22.00 -15.53 -11.28
C HIS A 467 23.12 -15.73 -10.26
N ASN A 468 23.59 -16.98 -10.10
CA ASN A 468 24.66 -17.37 -9.17
C ASN A 468 24.36 -17.05 -7.68
N GLU A 469 25.39 -17.20 -6.86
CA GLU A 469 25.38 -16.82 -5.44
C GLU A 469 25.50 -15.30 -5.35
N SER A 470 24.58 -14.67 -4.63
CA SER A 470 24.48 -13.22 -4.55
C SER A 470 23.80 -12.83 -3.23
N PRO A 471 24.54 -12.41 -2.20
CA PRO A 471 23.98 -12.20 -0.88
C PRO A 471 22.95 -11.06 -0.88
N ARG A 472 21.82 -11.32 -0.22
CA ARG A 472 20.71 -10.38 -0.03
C ARG A 472 19.92 -10.75 1.20
N ILE A 473 19.34 -9.75 1.86
CA ILE A 473 18.49 -9.96 3.03
C ILE A 473 17.04 -9.84 2.59
N VAL A 474 16.17 -10.68 3.13
CA VAL A 474 14.73 -10.67 2.83
C VAL A 474 13.95 -10.57 4.12
N LEU A 475 13.12 -9.54 4.24
CA LEU A 475 12.22 -9.29 5.37
C LEU A 475 10.76 -9.31 4.90
N ALA A 476 9.82 -9.58 5.80
CA ALA A 476 8.39 -9.52 5.49
C ALA A 476 7.61 -8.97 6.71
N PRO A 477 6.90 -7.83 6.59
CA PRO A 477 6.09 -7.31 7.67
C PRO A 477 4.82 -8.15 7.87
N SER A 478 4.41 -8.29 9.13
CA SER A 478 3.23 -9.06 9.55
C SER A 478 1.95 -8.23 9.68
N SER A 479 2.07 -6.90 9.82
CA SER A 479 0.96 -5.98 10.07
C SER A 479 1.24 -4.57 9.55
N VAL A 480 0.22 -3.71 9.55
CA VAL A 480 0.38 -2.30 9.10
C VAL A 480 1.40 -1.56 9.97
N THR A 481 1.36 -1.77 11.30
CA THR A 481 2.37 -1.20 12.21
C THR A 481 3.76 -1.74 11.93
N ASP A 482 3.85 -3.04 11.63
CA ASP A 482 5.13 -3.72 11.37
C ASP A 482 5.78 -3.25 10.06
N CYS A 483 5.00 -2.79 9.08
CA CYS A 483 5.54 -2.17 7.86
C CYS A 483 6.49 -0.99 8.16
N PHE A 484 6.23 -0.20 9.21
CA PHE A 484 7.12 0.89 9.62
C PHE A 484 8.46 0.34 10.11
N TRP A 485 8.42 -0.59 11.05
CA TRP A 485 9.61 -1.12 11.72
C TRP A 485 10.43 -2.00 10.78
N THR A 486 9.78 -2.81 9.96
CA THR A 486 10.45 -3.59 8.90
C THR A 486 11.18 -2.67 7.92
N ALA A 487 10.64 -1.50 7.58
CA ALA A 487 11.35 -0.54 6.75
C ALA A 487 12.58 0.02 7.46
N VAL A 488 12.47 0.36 8.75
CA VAL A 488 13.61 0.82 9.57
C VAL A 488 14.71 -0.24 9.62
N ASP A 489 14.35 -1.49 9.95
CA ASP A 489 15.26 -2.63 9.98
C ASP A 489 15.89 -2.86 8.60
N ALA A 490 15.12 -2.76 7.52
CA ALA A 490 15.64 -2.95 6.16
C ALA A 490 16.74 -1.94 5.82
N PHE A 491 16.58 -0.67 6.17
CA PHE A 491 17.64 0.33 5.96
C PHE A 491 18.85 0.10 6.85
N SER A 492 18.64 -0.26 8.12
CA SER A 492 19.74 -0.58 9.03
C SER A 492 20.57 -1.75 8.50
N LEU A 493 19.91 -2.84 8.12
CA LEU A 493 20.56 -4.03 7.59
C LEU A 493 21.23 -3.75 6.25
N ALA A 494 20.59 -2.97 5.36
CA ALA A 494 21.19 -2.59 4.09
C ALA A 494 22.51 -1.86 4.33
N GLU A 495 22.50 -0.82 5.16
CA GLU A 495 23.68 0.01 5.43
C GLU A 495 24.77 -0.72 6.22
N GLU A 496 24.39 -1.55 7.19
CA GLU A 496 25.31 -2.32 8.04
C GLU A 496 26.04 -3.42 7.26
N PHE A 497 25.31 -4.17 6.42
CA PHE A 497 25.86 -5.28 5.64
C PHE A 497 26.22 -4.92 4.19
N GLN A 498 25.99 -3.67 3.79
CA GLN A 498 26.29 -3.15 2.45
C GLN A 498 25.74 -4.00 1.30
N CYS A 499 24.51 -4.49 1.47
CA CYS A 499 23.87 -5.42 0.53
C CYS A 499 22.43 -5.00 0.22
N PRO A 500 21.84 -5.53 -0.87
CA PRO A 500 20.43 -5.29 -1.16
C PRO A 500 19.53 -5.97 -0.13
N VAL A 501 18.50 -5.25 0.32
CA VAL A 501 17.46 -5.76 1.23
C VAL A 501 16.09 -5.71 0.55
N LEU A 502 15.45 -6.86 0.42
CA LEU A 502 14.10 -6.98 -0.11
C LEU A 502 13.09 -6.99 1.03
N VAL A 503 12.04 -6.17 0.92
CA VAL A 503 10.90 -6.15 1.84
C VAL A 503 9.67 -6.69 1.13
N LEU A 504 9.25 -7.89 1.52
CA LEU A 504 8.12 -8.61 0.94
C LEU A 504 6.81 -8.24 1.65
N SER A 505 6.09 -7.26 1.10
CA SER A 505 4.70 -6.98 1.49
C SER A 505 3.73 -7.69 0.53
N GLU A 506 2.43 -7.45 0.67
CA GLU A 506 1.40 -8.00 -0.23
C GLU A 506 0.27 -7.00 -0.44
N GLN A 507 -0.47 -7.14 -1.55
CA GLN A 507 -1.56 -6.23 -1.92
C GLN A 507 -2.61 -6.03 -0.81
N ALA A 508 -2.97 -7.08 -0.08
CA ALA A 508 -3.93 -6.99 1.00
C ALA A 508 -3.40 -6.13 2.16
N LEU A 509 -2.14 -6.32 2.56
CA LEU A 509 -1.52 -5.56 3.65
C LEU A 509 -1.23 -4.11 3.22
N ALA A 510 -0.73 -3.92 2.01
CA ALA A 510 -0.36 -2.64 1.43
C ALA A 510 -1.53 -1.63 1.46
N THR A 511 -2.72 -2.09 1.10
CA THR A 511 -3.91 -1.24 0.98
C THR A 511 -4.86 -1.31 2.19
N ARG A 512 -4.59 -2.22 3.14
CA ARG A 512 -5.36 -2.36 4.38
C ARG A 512 -5.18 -1.13 5.24
N ILE A 513 -6.29 -0.46 5.51
CA ILE A 513 -6.34 0.66 6.44
C ILE A 513 -6.58 0.10 7.84
N CYS A 514 -5.72 0.49 8.78
CA CYS A 514 -5.87 0.17 10.19
C CYS A 514 -5.87 1.45 11.04
N THR A 515 -6.51 1.35 12.21
CA THR A 515 -6.30 2.32 13.29
C THR A 515 -5.20 1.77 14.19
N VAL A 516 -4.07 2.47 14.25
CA VAL A 516 -2.88 2.03 14.99
C VAL A 516 -2.34 3.16 15.85
N PRO A 517 -1.66 2.87 16.97
CA PRO A 517 -0.88 3.88 17.67
C PRO A 517 0.15 4.53 16.73
N PRO A 518 0.38 5.84 16.80
CA PRO A 518 1.51 6.46 16.10
C PRO A 518 2.82 5.76 16.51
N PRO A 519 3.74 5.47 15.56
CA PRO A 519 5.04 4.93 15.90
C PRO A 519 5.81 5.86 16.85
N ASP A 520 6.40 5.30 17.91
CA ASP A 520 7.30 6.05 18.79
C ASP A 520 8.66 6.21 18.13
N LEU A 521 8.91 7.41 17.63
CA LEU A 521 10.12 7.72 16.87
C LEU A 521 11.40 7.69 17.71
N SER A 522 11.29 7.73 19.04
CA SER A 522 12.46 7.59 19.92
C SER A 522 13.07 6.18 19.87
N HIS A 523 12.30 5.19 19.40
CA HIS A 523 12.77 3.82 19.20
C HIS A 523 13.34 3.57 17.81
N VAL A 524 13.33 4.56 16.90
CA VAL A 524 13.91 4.38 15.56
C VAL A 524 15.42 4.25 15.68
N GLN A 525 15.92 3.06 15.35
CA GLN A 525 17.35 2.76 15.25
C GLN A 525 17.69 2.50 13.79
N SER A 526 18.35 3.47 13.16
CA SER A 526 18.86 3.31 11.79
C SER A 526 20.37 3.31 11.77
N SER A 527 20.99 2.21 11.35
CA SER A 527 22.43 2.12 11.14
C SER A 527 22.84 2.97 9.94
N ASP A 528 23.99 3.63 10.04
CA ASP A 528 24.66 4.26 8.90
C ASP A 528 25.79 3.33 8.42
N ARG A 529 26.08 3.36 7.12
CA ARG A 529 27.15 2.54 6.56
C ARG A 529 28.51 2.89 7.17
N LEU A 530 29.37 1.88 7.27
CA LEU A 530 30.74 2.04 7.72
C LEU A 530 31.52 2.97 6.77
N THR A 531 32.07 4.05 7.32
CA THR A 531 32.90 5.01 6.57
C THR A 531 34.39 4.85 6.89
N PRO A 532 35.30 5.08 5.93
CA PRO A 532 36.73 4.92 6.16
C PRO A 532 37.27 5.95 7.15
N SER A 533 38.21 5.51 7.97
CA SER A 533 39.00 6.36 8.87
C SER A 533 39.98 7.23 8.08
N ALA A 534 40.49 8.28 8.74
CA ALA A 534 41.48 9.18 8.16
C ALA A 534 42.82 8.48 7.83
N GLU A 535 43.12 7.35 8.48
CA GLU A 535 44.32 6.56 8.21
C GLU A 535 44.14 5.71 6.96
N GLU A 536 42.98 5.06 6.81
CA GLU A 536 42.65 4.27 5.62
C GLU A 536 42.64 5.14 4.35
N LEU A 537 42.18 6.38 4.44
CA LEU A 537 42.20 7.34 3.32
C LEU A 537 43.62 7.82 2.95
N LYS A 538 44.60 7.70 3.85
CA LYS A 538 46.01 8.07 3.58
C LYS A 538 46.83 6.90 3.06
N GLY A 539 46.48 5.67 3.46
CA GLY A 539 47.27 4.46 3.26
C GLY A 539 47.04 3.73 1.94
N GLY A 540 46.35 4.33 0.96
CA GLY A 540 45.84 3.61 -0.20
C GLY A 540 44.52 2.94 0.15
N TYR A 541 43.43 3.68 -0.03
CA TYR A 541 42.09 3.20 0.29
C TYR A 541 41.71 1.99 -0.57
N LEU A 542 41.21 0.94 0.09
CA LEU A 542 40.75 -0.30 -0.53
C LEU A 542 39.25 -0.42 -0.26
N ARG A 543 38.43 -0.26 -1.30
CA ARG A 543 36.97 -0.33 -1.16
C ARG A 543 36.53 -1.71 -0.71
N TYR A 544 37.17 -2.75 -1.22
CA TYR A 544 36.76 -4.15 -1.05
C TYR A 544 37.74 -4.89 -0.16
N ARG A 545 38.24 -4.20 0.89
CA ARG A 545 39.18 -4.80 1.83
C ARG A 545 38.57 -6.07 2.45
N ASP A 546 39.32 -7.16 2.43
CA ASP A 546 38.93 -8.37 3.13
C ASP A 546 39.09 -8.16 4.64
N THR A 547 37.98 -8.23 5.37
CA THR A 547 37.96 -8.02 6.82
C THR A 547 37.34 -9.22 7.52
N GLU A 548 37.64 -9.41 8.80
CA GLU A 548 37.05 -10.50 9.61
C GLU A 548 35.52 -10.48 9.62
N THR A 549 34.91 -9.31 9.41
CA THR A 549 33.44 -9.14 9.37
C THR A 549 32.84 -9.32 7.99
N GLY A 550 33.67 -9.31 6.93
CA GLY A 550 33.24 -9.24 5.54
C GLY A 550 32.70 -7.87 5.11
N VAL A 551 32.67 -6.87 5.98
CA VAL A 551 32.20 -5.51 5.66
C VAL A 551 33.39 -4.55 5.54
N SER A 552 33.53 -3.95 4.37
CA SER A 552 34.63 -3.03 4.04
C SER A 552 34.14 -1.58 4.14
N ALA A 553 35.01 -0.65 4.55
CA ALA A 553 34.57 0.73 4.76
C ALA A 553 34.31 1.45 3.42
N MET A 554 33.17 2.12 3.27
CA MET A 554 32.74 2.74 2.01
C MET A 554 32.98 4.27 2.01
N ALA A 555 33.80 4.75 1.07
CA ALA A 555 33.95 6.16 0.79
C ALA A 555 32.79 6.66 -0.10
N VAL A 556 32.46 7.95 0.01
CA VAL A 556 31.51 8.59 -0.92
C VAL A 556 32.27 9.44 -1.94
N PRO A 557 31.77 9.58 -3.19
CA PRO A 557 32.37 10.44 -4.20
C PRO A 557 32.68 11.85 -3.68
N GLY A 558 33.91 12.30 -3.92
CA GLY A 558 34.42 13.58 -3.41
C GLY A 558 35.19 13.48 -2.09
N THR A 559 35.23 12.32 -1.43
CA THR A 559 36.07 12.07 -0.25
C THR A 559 37.56 12.08 -0.65
N PRO A 560 38.40 12.99 -0.11
CA PRO A 560 39.82 13.01 -0.42
C PRO A 560 40.51 11.70 -0.01
N GLY A 561 41.26 11.10 -0.94
CA GLY A 561 41.95 9.82 -0.70
C GLY A 561 41.06 8.57 -0.79
N GLY A 562 39.76 8.72 -1.01
CA GLY A 562 38.79 7.62 -1.08
C GLY A 562 38.36 7.28 -2.51
N VAL A 563 39.28 7.35 -3.48
CA VAL A 563 38.96 7.05 -4.88
C VAL A 563 38.86 5.54 -5.06
N TYR A 564 37.78 5.07 -5.67
CA TYR A 564 37.59 3.66 -6.05
C TYR A 564 36.57 3.55 -7.18
N THR A 565 36.52 2.38 -7.82
CA THR A 565 35.50 2.03 -8.82
C THR A 565 34.59 0.96 -8.25
N ALA A 566 33.28 1.20 -8.25
CA ALA A 566 32.30 0.15 -7.99
C ALA A 566 32.01 -0.60 -9.30
N THR A 567 32.09 -1.93 -9.30
CA THR A 567 32.03 -2.74 -10.52
C THR A 567 31.18 -4.00 -10.33
N GLY A 568 30.53 -4.44 -11.41
CA GLY A 568 29.83 -5.74 -11.47
C GLY A 568 30.71 -6.90 -11.91
N ILE A 569 32.00 -6.66 -12.16
CA ILE A 569 32.99 -7.69 -12.46
C ILE A 569 33.61 -8.15 -11.14
N GLU A 570 34.01 -9.42 -11.05
CA GLU A 570 34.84 -9.90 -9.95
C GLU A 570 36.11 -9.05 -9.80
N HIS A 571 36.54 -8.79 -8.57
CA HIS A 571 37.55 -7.77 -8.31
C HIS A 571 38.47 -8.08 -7.12
N ASP A 572 39.63 -7.42 -7.11
CA ASP A 572 40.52 -7.36 -5.97
C ASP A 572 40.07 -6.30 -4.94
N GLU A 573 40.82 -6.15 -3.84
CA GLU A 573 40.49 -5.21 -2.75
C GLU A 573 40.46 -3.72 -3.21
N GLU A 574 41.14 -3.38 -4.31
CA GLU A 574 41.14 -2.03 -4.91
C GLU A 574 39.90 -1.79 -5.79
N GLY A 575 39.21 -2.86 -6.23
CA GLY A 575 38.11 -2.81 -7.19
C GLY A 575 38.55 -2.99 -8.64
N ASN A 576 39.79 -3.43 -8.89
CA ASN A 576 40.25 -3.76 -10.23
C ASN A 576 39.76 -5.16 -10.61
N PRO A 577 39.47 -5.42 -11.91
CA PRO A 577 39.02 -6.75 -12.33
C PRO A 577 40.02 -7.87 -11.96
N GLY A 578 39.53 -8.87 -11.22
CA GLY A 578 40.28 -10.01 -10.75
C GLY A 578 39.69 -11.32 -11.29
N TYR A 579 40.49 -12.10 -12.02
CA TYR A 579 40.03 -13.36 -12.65
C TYR A 579 40.81 -14.58 -12.17
N THR A 580 41.86 -14.37 -11.39
CA THR A 580 42.83 -15.40 -11.04
C THR A 580 42.40 -16.07 -9.75
N PRO A 581 42.11 -17.38 -9.74
CA PRO A 581 41.85 -18.10 -8.51
C PRO A 581 43.07 -18.06 -7.60
N GLN A 582 42.83 -17.85 -6.31
CA GLN A 582 43.83 -18.06 -5.27
C GLN A 582 43.76 -19.55 -4.88
N LEU A 583 44.81 -20.31 -5.22
CA LEU A 583 44.88 -21.76 -5.01
C LEU A 583 45.39 -22.13 -3.61
#